data_AF-A0A353TC82-F1
#
_entry.id   AF-A0A353TC82-F1
#
_cell.length_a   1.000
_cell.length_b   1.000
_cell.length_c   1.000
_cell.angle_alpha   90.00
_cell.angle_beta   90.00
_cell.angle_gamma   90.00
#
_symmetry.space_group_name_H-M   'P 1'
#
loop_
_entity.id
_entity.type
_entity.pdbx_description
1 polymer ?
#
loop_
_entity_poly.entity_id
_entity_poly.type
_entity_poly.pdbx_seq_one_letter_code
_entity_poly.pdbx_strand_id
1 'polypeptide(L)'
;NDLDHQQWWTKTGSLLSVRNLTKSIVKNNEWFNLRIRVEGKKIEVAVNDELLVDYIEPAQPYRTPENRSQILSGGTFCLQSTEGIVEVKFIEVTPLKIEKTVIDSQLVQAIDESSDEIIKLHQANFPVLDYHVHLKEDLTLELARSQSRKYGINYALAPNCGIGFPIQNDAQVLEYFNGMKGQPFVQAMQGEGREWPATFSKEVRDLFDYVFTDAMTFTDRKGNRTRLWMPDEVFIDDEQKYMDLIVENIVKVMDEPMDVYVNPNFLPDAMNDRYDLFWTDERQNKVIEAMVRTHKVL
;
A
#
# COMPACT_ATOMS: atom_id res chain seq x y z
N ASN A 1 -15.18 -2.17 -10.16
CA ASN A 1 -13.91 -1.42 -10.07
C ASN A 1 -14.05 -0.04 -10.70
N ASP A 2 -15.03 0.75 -10.25
CA ASP A 2 -15.23 2.11 -10.76
C ASP A 2 -14.12 3.02 -10.19
N LEU A 3 -13.47 3.80 -11.05
CA LEU A 3 -12.43 4.76 -10.66
C LEU A 3 -12.98 6.19 -10.56
N ASP A 4 -14.20 6.43 -11.06
CA ASP A 4 -14.84 7.74 -11.11
C ASP A 4 -15.77 7.97 -9.90
N HIS A 5 -16.15 6.90 -9.20
CA HIS A 5 -16.96 6.98 -7.98
C HIS A 5 -16.19 7.67 -6.82
N GLN A 6 -16.88 8.45 -6.00
CA GLN A 6 -16.26 9.16 -4.86
C GLN A 6 -15.60 8.23 -3.84
N GLN A 7 -16.01 6.96 -3.80
CA GLN A 7 -15.41 5.90 -3.00
C GLN A 7 -14.74 4.84 -3.89
N TRP A 8 -14.05 5.28 -4.95
CA TRP A 8 -13.42 4.40 -5.93
C TRP A 8 -12.53 3.31 -5.30
N TRP A 9 -11.99 3.56 -4.11
CA TRP A 9 -11.08 2.66 -3.42
C TRP A 9 -11.76 1.45 -2.77
N THR A 10 -13.08 1.38 -2.60
CA THR A 10 -13.69 0.16 -2.04
C THR A 10 -13.86 -0.90 -3.13
N LYS A 11 -13.09 -1.99 -3.04
CA LYS A 11 -13.01 -3.00 -4.10
C LYS A 11 -13.73 -4.31 -3.76
N THR A 12 -13.99 -5.12 -4.78
CA THR A 12 -14.64 -6.44 -4.68
C THR A 12 -14.00 -7.28 -3.58
N GLY A 13 -14.82 -7.88 -2.72
CA GLY A 13 -14.36 -8.69 -1.58
C GLY A 13 -14.26 -7.93 -0.26
N SER A 14 -14.48 -6.61 -0.26
CA SER A 14 -14.52 -5.80 0.96
C SER A 14 -15.65 -6.23 1.91
N LEU A 15 -15.37 -6.17 3.21
CA LEU A 15 -16.39 -6.11 4.25
C LEU A 15 -16.58 -4.64 4.61
N LEU A 16 -17.60 -4.01 4.01
CA LEU A 16 -17.77 -2.55 4.01
C LEU A 16 -17.72 -1.95 5.42
N SER A 17 -16.95 -0.86 5.55
CA SER A 17 -16.70 -0.11 6.79
C SER A 17 -15.98 -0.88 7.90
N VAL A 18 -15.59 -2.16 7.69
CA VAL A 18 -14.88 -2.98 8.69
C VAL A 18 -13.52 -3.43 8.18
N ARG A 19 -13.48 -3.98 6.96
CA ARG A 19 -12.26 -4.39 6.23
C ARG A 19 -12.44 -4.05 4.76
N ASN A 20 -12.20 -2.79 4.42
CA ASN A 20 -12.24 -2.31 3.04
C ASN A 20 -10.96 -2.73 2.31
N LEU A 21 -11.09 -3.28 1.11
CA LEU A 21 -9.98 -3.62 0.23
C LEU A 21 -9.76 -2.51 -0.79
N THR A 22 -8.51 -2.13 -1.05
CA THR A 22 -8.16 -1.07 -2.01
C THR A 22 -7.78 -1.60 -3.39
N LYS A 23 -7.51 -2.91 -3.51
CA LYS A 23 -7.22 -3.59 -4.78
C LYS A 23 -8.21 -4.73 -5.00
N SER A 24 -8.72 -4.82 -6.23
CA SER A 24 -9.51 -5.96 -6.69
C SER A 24 -8.61 -6.96 -7.42
N ILE A 25 -8.84 -8.24 -7.19
CA ILE A 25 -8.15 -9.34 -7.92
C ILE A 25 -8.96 -9.85 -9.12
N VAL A 26 -10.13 -9.24 -9.37
CA VAL A 26 -11.03 -9.57 -10.49
C VAL A 26 -11.31 -8.33 -11.32
N LYS A 27 -11.60 -8.52 -12.60
CA LYS A 27 -11.91 -7.44 -13.54
C LYS A 27 -13.41 -7.24 -13.70
N ASN A 28 -13.78 -6.06 -14.18
CA ASN A 28 -15.16 -5.79 -14.58
C ASN A 28 -15.53 -6.72 -15.76
N ASN A 29 -16.79 -7.12 -15.86
CA ASN A 29 -17.34 -7.96 -16.93
C ASN A 29 -16.70 -9.37 -17.05
N GLU A 30 -16.03 -9.84 -16.00
CA GLU A 30 -15.54 -11.21 -15.89
C GLU A 30 -16.30 -11.95 -14.80
N TRP A 31 -16.58 -13.23 -15.03
CA TRP A 31 -17.18 -14.08 -14.01
C TRP A 31 -16.16 -14.42 -12.93
N PHE A 32 -16.57 -14.33 -11.67
CA PHE A 32 -15.77 -14.73 -10.52
C PHE A 32 -16.63 -15.43 -9.47
N ASN A 33 -15.97 -16.19 -8.60
CA ASN A 33 -16.60 -16.81 -7.44
C ASN A 33 -16.43 -15.89 -6.23
N LEU A 34 -17.51 -15.66 -5.48
CA LEU A 34 -17.49 -14.97 -4.19
C LEU A 34 -17.98 -15.94 -3.13
N ARG A 35 -17.12 -16.24 -2.14
CA ARG A 35 -17.48 -17.05 -0.97
C ARG A 35 -17.47 -16.16 0.25
N ILE A 36 -18.60 -16.09 0.94
CA ILE A 36 -18.73 -15.46 2.26
C ILE A 36 -19.02 -16.57 3.27
N ARG A 37 -18.18 -16.70 4.29
CA ARG A 37 -18.39 -17.65 5.39
C ARG A 37 -18.53 -16.87 6.69
N VAL A 38 -19.68 -17.02 7.35
CA VAL A 38 -19.91 -16.48 8.68
C VAL A 38 -20.04 -17.65 9.65
N GLU A 39 -19.02 -17.83 10.49
CA GLU A 39 -18.96 -18.91 11.48
C GLU A 39 -18.77 -18.32 12.87
N GLY A 40 -19.85 -18.26 13.64
CA GLY A 40 -19.85 -17.64 14.97
C GLY A 40 -19.63 -16.13 14.88
N LYS A 41 -18.48 -15.68 15.36
CA LYS A 41 -18.01 -14.29 15.29
C LYS A 41 -17.02 -14.03 14.17
N LYS A 42 -16.60 -15.06 13.43
CA LYS A 42 -15.66 -14.96 12.32
C LYS A 42 -16.40 -14.74 11.00
N ILE A 43 -15.92 -13.78 10.21
CA ILE A 43 -16.33 -13.50 8.84
C ILE A 43 -15.11 -13.71 7.94
N GLU A 44 -15.27 -14.55 6.94
CA GLU A 44 -14.32 -14.71 5.85
C GLU A 44 -14.95 -14.28 4.53
N VAL A 45 -14.21 -13.52 3.73
CA VAL A 45 -14.58 -13.20 2.35
C VAL A 45 -13.46 -13.67 1.43
N ALA A 46 -13.81 -14.51 0.46
CA ALA A 46 -12.88 -15.02 -0.53
C ALA A 46 -13.40 -14.79 -1.96
N VAL A 47 -12.50 -14.45 -2.86
CA VAL A 47 -12.78 -14.22 -4.28
C VAL A 47 -11.89 -15.14 -5.11
N ASN A 48 -12.46 -15.95 -6.01
CA ASN A 48 -11.71 -16.97 -6.77
C ASN A 48 -10.78 -17.82 -5.86
N ASP A 49 -11.33 -18.30 -4.75
CA ASP A 49 -10.65 -19.08 -3.70
C ASP A 49 -9.53 -18.36 -2.92
N GLU A 50 -9.23 -17.10 -3.27
CA GLU A 50 -8.29 -16.26 -2.54
C GLU A 50 -8.96 -15.63 -1.31
N LEU A 51 -8.39 -15.83 -0.12
CA LEU A 51 -8.93 -15.29 1.13
C LEU A 51 -8.50 -13.82 1.30
N LEU A 52 -9.46 -12.92 1.23
CA LEU A 52 -9.23 -11.48 1.22
C LEU A 52 -9.59 -10.78 2.53
N VAL A 53 -10.61 -11.28 3.23
CA VAL A 53 -10.99 -10.80 4.56
C VAL A 53 -11.00 -11.98 5.51
N ASP A 54 -10.37 -11.80 6.67
CA ASP A 54 -10.46 -12.70 7.82
C ASP A 54 -10.62 -11.81 9.06
N TYR A 55 -11.87 -11.67 9.52
CA TYR A 55 -12.25 -10.75 10.58
C TYR A 55 -13.01 -11.50 11.68
N ILE A 56 -12.67 -11.22 12.94
CA ILE A 56 -13.42 -11.69 14.09
C ILE A 56 -14.06 -10.48 14.78
N GLU A 57 -15.39 -10.47 14.87
CA GLU A 57 -16.11 -9.45 15.62
C GLU A 57 -15.87 -9.63 17.13
N PRO A 58 -15.26 -8.64 17.82
CA PRO A 58 -15.05 -8.74 19.26
C PRO A 58 -16.38 -8.63 20.01
N ALA A 59 -16.37 -8.90 21.31
CA ALA A 59 -17.56 -8.80 22.15
C ALA A 59 -18.16 -7.38 22.19
N GLN A 60 -17.32 -6.37 22.01
CA GLN A 60 -17.68 -4.95 21.99
C GLN A 60 -17.09 -4.31 20.72
N PRO A 61 -17.73 -4.49 19.54
CA PRO A 61 -17.22 -3.93 18.30
C PRO A 61 -17.35 -2.41 18.28
N TYR A 62 -16.34 -1.73 17.72
CA TYR A 62 -16.39 -0.29 17.51
C TYR A 62 -17.21 0.01 16.27
N ARG A 63 -18.34 0.71 16.43
CA ARG A 63 -19.18 1.18 15.33
C ARG A 63 -19.54 2.65 15.50
N THR A 64 -19.48 3.41 14.42
CA THR A 64 -20.00 4.79 14.43
C THR A 64 -21.53 4.80 14.49
N PRO A 65 -22.17 5.93 14.82
CA PRO A 65 -23.63 6.02 14.83
C PRO A 65 -24.30 5.60 13.52
N GLU A 66 -23.65 5.86 12.39
CA GLU A 66 -24.11 5.51 11.03
C GLU A 66 -24.07 4.01 10.79
N ASN A 67 -23.05 3.33 11.33
CA ASN A 67 -22.78 1.91 11.13
C ASN A 67 -23.22 1.03 12.32
N ARG A 68 -23.97 1.58 13.28
CA ARG A 68 -24.36 0.89 14.54
C ARG A 68 -25.08 -0.46 14.36
N SER A 69 -25.69 -0.68 13.19
CA SER A 69 -26.38 -1.93 12.85
C SER A 69 -25.47 -2.99 12.20
N GLN A 70 -24.22 -2.66 11.87
CA GLN A 70 -23.25 -3.57 11.26
C GLN A 70 -22.60 -4.48 12.32
N ILE A 71 -23.45 -5.25 13.00
CA ILE A 71 -23.06 -6.21 14.03
C ILE A 71 -23.62 -7.60 13.69
N LEU A 72 -22.86 -8.65 13.96
CA LEU A 72 -23.28 -10.03 13.70
C LEU A 72 -24.48 -10.40 14.56
N SER A 73 -25.53 -10.82 13.88
CA SER A 73 -26.79 -11.30 14.46
C SER A 73 -27.44 -12.33 13.54
N GLY A 74 -28.63 -12.81 13.89
CA GLY A 74 -29.41 -13.70 13.02
C GLY A 74 -30.30 -12.90 12.07
N GLY A 75 -30.56 -13.45 10.87
CA GLY A 75 -31.46 -12.81 9.92
C GLY A 75 -31.42 -13.44 8.53
N THR A 76 -32.00 -12.72 7.57
CA THR A 76 -31.90 -13.01 6.14
C THR A 76 -30.77 -12.19 5.52
N PHE A 77 -30.34 -12.58 4.33
CA PHE A 77 -29.48 -11.75 3.48
C PHE A 77 -30.23 -11.42 2.19
N CYS A 78 -29.80 -10.35 1.53
CA CYS A 78 -30.25 -9.98 0.20
C CYS A 78 -29.05 -9.57 -0.66
N LEU A 79 -29.21 -9.64 -1.97
CA LEU A 79 -28.28 -9.02 -2.91
C LEU A 79 -28.86 -7.68 -3.33
N GLN A 80 -28.09 -6.62 -3.13
CA GLN A 80 -28.49 -5.27 -3.48
C GLN A 80 -27.42 -4.65 -4.38
N SER A 81 -27.87 -4.02 -5.46
CA SER A 81 -27.06 -3.11 -6.26
C SER A 81 -27.53 -1.69 -5.95
N THR A 82 -26.58 -0.82 -5.61
CA THR A 82 -26.83 0.62 -5.49
C THR A 82 -26.76 1.30 -6.85
N GLU A 83 -25.90 0.78 -7.74
CA GLU A 83 -25.65 1.30 -9.08
C GLU A 83 -25.35 0.14 -10.05
N GLY A 84 -25.73 0.32 -11.32
CA GLY A 84 -25.45 -0.64 -12.39
C GLY A 84 -26.33 -1.89 -12.39
N ILE A 85 -25.86 -2.93 -13.10
CA ILE A 85 -26.52 -4.24 -13.21
C ILE A 85 -25.61 -5.28 -12.56
N VAL A 86 -26.17 -6.13 -11.70
CA VAL A 86 -25.48 -7.28 -11.12
C VAL A 86 -26.08 -8.55 -11.70
N GLU A 87 -25.25 -9.34 -12.36
CA GLU A 87 -25.62 -10.65 -12.89
C GLU A 87 -25.13 -11.75 -11.96
N VAL A 88 -26.00 -12.71 -11.65
CA VAL A 88 -25.69 -13.82 -10.74
C VAL A 88 -26.00 -15.13 -11.44
N LYS A 89 -24.99 -15.98 -11.64
CA LYS A 89 -25.18 -17.30 -12.26
C LYS A 89 -25.93 -18.26 -11.37
N PHE A 90 -25.47 -18.41 -10.15
CA PHE A 90 -26.07 -19.27 -9.14
C PHE A 90 -25.66 -18.77 -7.75
N ILE A 91 -26.47 -19.14 -6.75
CA ILE A 91 -26.21 -18.89 -5.33
C ILE A 91 -26.44 -20.21 -4.62
N GLU A 92 -25.48 -20.60 -3.81
CA GLU A 92 -25.62 -21.71 -2.88
C GLU A 92 -25.51 -21.20 -1.45
N VAL A 93 -26.36 -21.70 -0.56
CA VAL A 93 -26.38 -21.31 0.84
C VAL A 93 -26.39 -22.56 1.70
N THR A 94 -25.38 -22.69 2.55
CA THR A 94 -25.27 -23.79 3.51
C THR A 94 -25.33 -23.23 4.93
N PRO A 95 -26.40 -23.50 5.68
CA PRO A 95 -26.45 -23.15 7.10
C PRO A 95 -25.36 -23.89 7.88
N LEU A 96 -24.63 -23.17 8.72
CA LEU A 96 -23.59 -23.75 9.57
C LEU A 96 -24.13 -24.00 10.98
N LYS A 97 -23.84 -25.18 11.54
CA LYS A 97 -24.05 -25.46 12.96
C LYS A 97 -22.80 -25.03 13.72
N ILE A 98 -22.95 -24.02 14.57
CA ILE A 98 -21.82 -23.42 15.29
C ILE A 98 -21.89 -23.82 16.76
N GLU A 99 -20.82 -24.44 17.25
CA GLU A 99 -20.69 -24.75 18.67
C GLU A 99 -20.24 -23.52 19.47
N LYS A 100 -20.72 -23.41 20.71
CA LYS A 100 -20.36 -22.29 21.59
C LYS A 100 -18.84 -22.19 21.82
N THR A 101 -18.17 -23.34 21.90
CA THR A 101 -16.71 -23.44 22.07
C THR A 101 -15.93 -22.74 20.93
N VAL A 102 -16.46 -22.78 19.70
CA VAL A 102 -15.88 -22.07 18.55
C VAL A 102 -16.00 -20.56 18.75
N ILE A 103 -17.17 -20.07 19.16
CA ILE A 103 -17.40 -18.65 19.45
C ILE A 103 -16.49 -18.16 20.59
N ASP A 104 -16.41 -18.92 21.68
CA ASP A 104 -15.59 -18.57 22.85
C ASP A 104 -14.10 -18.47 22.44
N SER A 105 -13.60 -19.39 21.61
CA SER A 105 -12.22 -19.34 21.09
C SER A 105 -11.96 -18.15 20.17
N GLN A 106 -12.93 -17.80 19.32
CA GLN A 106 -12.83 -16.63 18.43
C GLN A 106 -12.77 -15.33 19.23
N LEU A 107 -13.62 -15.17 20.25
CA LEU A 107 -13.64 -13.99 21.10
C LEU A 107 -12.30 -13.75 21.83
N VAL A 108 -11.58 -14.82 22.19
CA VAL A 108 -10.23 -14.73 22.76
C VAL A 108 -9.19 -14.23 21.75
N GLN A 109 -9.38 -14.51 20.47
CA GLN A 109 -8.47 -14.11 19.38
C GLN A 109 -8.84 -12.76 18.75
N ALA A 110 -10.02 -12.24 19.05
CA ALA A 110 -10.50 -10.99 18.48
C ALA A 110 -9.60 -9.82 18.89
N ILE A 111 -9.38 -8.89 17.95
CA ILE A 111 -8.67 -7.64 18.24
C ILE A 111 -9.62 -6.76 19.07
N ASP A 112 -9.09 -6.14 20.12
CA ASP A 112 -9.82 -5.14 20.90
C ASP A 112 -9.96 -3.84 20.09
N GLU A 113 -11.11 -3.68 19.46
CA GLU A 113 -11.44 -2.53 18.63
C GLU A 113 -11.55 -1.20 19.39
N SER A 114 -11.59 -1.20 20.72
CA SER A 114 -11.63 0.05 21.50
C SER A 114 -10.33 0.87 21.39
N SER A 115 -9.22 0.19 21.11
CA SER A 115 -7.88 0.76 20.96
C SER A 115 -7.32 0.67 19.53
N ASP A 116 -8.04 0.03 18.62
CA ASP A 116 -7.65 -0.11 17.23
C ASP A 116 -8.03 1.16 16.44
N GLU A 117 -7.04 1.94 16.02
CA GLU A 117 -7.27 3.12 15.18
C GLU A 117 -7.63 2.75 13.73
N ILE A 118 -7.26 1.55 13.27
CA ILE A 118 -7.51 1.12 11.88
C ILE A 118 -9.00 0.90 11.65
N ILE A 119 -9.72 0.26 12.58
CA ILE A 119 -11.18 0.12 12.47
C ILE A 119 -11.89 1.47 12.47
N LYS A 120 -11.38 2.48 13.21
CA LYS A 120 -11.97 3.83 13.20
C LYS A 120 -11.84 4.49 11.82
N LEU A 121 -10.69 4.31 11.17
CA LEU A 121 -10.48 4.76 9.79
C LEU A 121 -11.44 4.05 8.83
N HIS A 122 -11.61 2.73 8.93
CA HIS A 122 -12.58 2.01 8.09
C HIS A 122 -14.02 2.48 8.32
N GLN A 123 -14.41 2.72 9.57
CA GLN A 123 -15.73 3.22 9.93
C GLN A 123 -15.99 4.65 9.44
N ALA A 124 -14.93 5.48 9.37
CA ALA A 124 -14.93 6.79 8.73
C ALA A 124 -14.83 6.72 7.20
N ASN A 125 -14.87 5.51 6.63
CA ASN A 125 -14.73 5.24 5.20
C ASN A 125 -13.43 5.79 4.58
N PHE A 126 -12.34 5.76 5.35
CA PHE A 126 -11.01 6.16 4.90
C PHE A 126 -10.27 4.96 4.26
N PRO A 127 -9.54 5.14 3.14
CA PRO A 127 -8.72 4.10 2.54
C PRO A 127 -7.47 3.83 3.38
N VAL A 128 -7.45 2.72 4.12
CA VAL A 128 -6.26 2.30 4.89
C VAL A 128 -5.32 1.50 3.98
N LEU A 129 -4.27 2.15 3.50
CA LEU A 129 -3.26 1.60 2.60
C LEU A 129 -1.87 2.11 3.00
N ASP A 130 -0.93 1.19 3.18
CA ASP A 130 0.50 1.50 3.24
C ASP A 130 1.05 1.54 1.81
N TYR A 131 1.56 2.70 1.40
CA TYR A 131 2.03 2.98 0.06
C TYR A 131 3.53 2.65 -0.16
N HIS A 132 4.24 2.05 0.81
CA HIS A 132 5.67 1.80 0.64
C HIS A 132 6.12 0.50 1.33
N VAL A 133 5.67 -0.64 0.81
CA VAL A 133 5.99 -1.96 1.41
C VAL A 133 7.01 -2.72 0.57
N HIS A 134 8.10 -3.14 1.21
CA HIS A 134 9.12 -4.02 0.62
C HIS A 134 8.98 -5.44 1.15
N LEU A 135 8.89 -6.43 0.28
CA LEU A 135 9.01 -7.84 0.68
C LEU A 135 10.49 -8.19 0.86
N LYS A 136 11.03 -7.93 2.05
CA LYS A 136 12.43 -8.17 2.42
C LYS A 136 12.54 -8.79 3.80
N GLU A 137 13.67 -9.45 4.03
CA GLU A 137 14.02 -10.08 5.30
C GLU A 137 12.89 -10.97 5.81
N ASP A 138 12.25 -10.61 6.92
CA ASP A 138 11.22 -11.40 7.57
C ASP A 138 9.80 -11.16 6.99
N LEU A 139 9.60 -10.12 6.17
CA LEU A 139 8.31 -9.82 5.54
C LEU A 139 8.12 -10.60 4.24
N THR A 140 7.69 -11.84 4.36
CA THR A 140 7.30 -12.68 3.21
C THR A 140 5.94 -12.27 2.64
N LEU A 141 5.64 -12.71 1.40
CA LEU A 141 4.33 -12.50 0.77
C LEU A 141 3.17 -13.05 1.64
N GLU A 142 3.34 -14.25 2.21
CA GLU A 142 2.29 -14.85 3.06
C GLU A 142 2.14 -14.09 4.38
N LEU A 143 3.24 -13.61 4.96
CA LEU A 143 3.17 -12.77 6.14
C LEU A 143 2.45 -11.46 5.83
N ALA A 144 2.77 -10.78 4.73
CA ALA A 144 2.08 -9.57 4.28
C ALA A 144 0.58 -9.81 4.08
N ARG A 145 0.19 -10.92 3.44
CA ARG A 145 -1.22 -11.32 3.27
C ARG A 145 -1.92 -11.49 4.62
N SER A 146 -1.30 -12.22 5.53
CA SER A 146 -1.87 -12.49 6.86
C SER A 146 -1.99 -11.22 7.72
N GLN A 147 -0.98 -10.36 7.73
CA GLN A 147 -0.99 -9.10 8.46
C GLN A 147 -2.02 -8.13 7.89
N SER A 148 -2.09 -8.02 6.56
CA SER A 148 -3.07 -7.17 5.87
C SER A 148 -4.51 -7.52 6.30
N ARG A 149 -4.86 -8.81 6.26
CA ARG A 149 -6.18 -9.28 6.71
C ARG A 149 -6.43 -9.02 8.19
N LYS A 150 -5.46 -9.37 9.03
CA LYS A 150 -5.56 -9.27 10.49
C LYS A 150 -5.80 -7.82 10.92
N TYR A 151 -4.96 -6.92 10.45
CA TYR A 151 -4.95 -5.52 10.87
C TYR A 151 -5.84 -4.61 10.03
N GLY A 152 -6.33 -5.05 8.87
CA GLY A 152 -7.13 -4.22 7.97
C GLY A 152 -6.32 -3.19 7.17
N ILE A 153 -4.99 -3.35 7.10
CA ILE A 153 -4.13 -2.45 6.34
C ILE A 153 -3.89 -3.06 4.96
N ASN A 154 -4.26 -2.37 3.89
CA ASN A 154 -3.90 -2.78 2.53
C ASN A 154 -2.44 -2.41 2.25
N TYR A 155 -1.78 -3.11 1.33
CA TYR A 155 -0.37 -2.84 1.00
C TYR A 155 -0.16 -2.56 -0.49
N ALA A 156 0.71 -1.59 -0.75
CA ALA A 156 1.36 -1.40 -2.03
C ALA A 156 2.75 -2.01 -1.98
N LEU A 157 2.95 -3.10 -2.71
CA LEU A 157 4.23 -3.79 -2.79
C LEU A 157 5.11 -3.07 -3.81
N ALA A 158 6.31 -2.70 -3.38
CA ALA A 158 7.24 -1.88 -4.12
C ALA A 158 8.61 -2.56 -4.24
N PRO A 159 8.83 -3.50 -5.17
CA PRO A 159 10.17 -4.03 -5.39
C PRO A 159 11.16 -2.92 -5.77
N ASN A 160 12.40 -3.07 -5.32
CA ASN A 160 13.51 -2.20 -5.72
C ASN A 160 13.96 -2.56 -7.13
N CYS A 161 13.86 -1.60 -8.03
CA CYS A 161 14.12 -1.73 -9.46
C CYS A 161 15.29 -0.83 -9.86
N GLY A 162 16.46 -1.42 -10.11
CA GLY A 162 17.67 -0.71 -10.53
C GLY A 162 18.89 -1.62 -10.62
N ILE A 163 20.00 -1.11 -11.14
CA ILE A 163 21.23 -1.88 -11.31
C ILE A 163 21.78 -2.30 -9.93
N GLY A 164 22.00 -3.60 -9.73
CA GLY A 164 22.45 -4.15 -8.45
C GLY A 164 21.35 -4.38 -7.41
N PHE A 165 20.08 -4.19 -7.77
CA PHE A 165 18.91 -4.46 -6.92
C PHE A 165 18.23 -5.79 -7.31
N PRO A 166 17.21 -6.26 -6.57
CA PRO A 166 16.52 -7.53 -6.88
C PRO A 166 15.94 -7.59 -8.29
N ILE A 167 15.41 -6.48 -8.82
CA ILE A 167 14.93 -6.36 -10.20
C ILE A 167 15.82 -5.37 -10.95
N GLN A 168 16.42 -5.80 -12.06
CA GLN A 168 17.45 -5.03 -12.78
C GLN A 168 17.12 -4.79 -14.25
N ASN A 169 16.04 -5.37 -14.78
CA ASN A 169 15.63 -5.19 -16.17
C ASN A 169 14.14 -5.52 -16.36
N ASP A 170 13.63 -5.16 -17.53
CA ASP A 170 12.24 -5.37 -17.95
C ASP A 170 11.77 -6.83 -17.83
N ALA A 171 12.61 -7.81 -18.20
CA ALA A 171 12.21 -9.22 -18.14
C ALA A 171 11.94 -9.68 -16.70
N GLN A 172 12.72 -9.19 -15.73
CA GLN A 172 12.52 -9.49 -14.31
C GLN A 172 11.28 -8.81 -13.73
N VAL A 173 10.89 -7.63 -14.24
CA VAL A 173 9.60 -7.03 -13.87
C VAL A 173 8.44 -7.92 -14.32
N LEU A 174 8.48 -8.46 -15.54
CA LEU A 174 7.45 -9.36 -16.03
C LEU A 174 7.36 -10.65 -15.20
N GLU A 175 8.50 -11.18 -14.75
CA GLU A 175 8.55 -12.32 -13.82
C GLU A 175 7.91 -11.97 -12.46
N TYR A 176 8.23 -10.80 -11.91
CA TYR A 176 7.58 -10.29 -10.69
C TYR A 176 6.05 -10.25 -10.82
N PHE A 177 5.53 -9.66 -11.91
CA PHE A 177 4.07 -9.60 -12.14
C PHE A 177 3.43 -10.98 -12.30
N ASN A 178 4.15 -11.97 -12.85
CA ASN A 178 3.65 -13.35 -12.88
C ASN A 178 3.44 -13.92 -11.48
N GLY A 179 4.36 -13.63 -10.54
CA GLY A 179 4.23 -14.02 -9.14
C GLY A 179 3.11 -13.28 -8.39
N MET A 180 2.76 -12.07 -8.84
CA MET A 180 1.72 -11.23 -8.22
C MET A 180 0.30 -11.48 -8.74
N LYS A 181 0.12 -12.36 -9.74
CA LYS A 181 -1.21 -12.72 -10.25
C LYS A 181 -2.12 -13.24 -9.14
N GLY A 182 -3.30 -12.66 -9.03
CA GLY A 182 -4.29 -13.02 -8.01
C GLY A 182 -4.01 -12.47 -6.61
N GLN A 183 -2.90 -11.74 -6.42
CA GLN A 183 -2.59 -11.13 -5.13
C GLN A 183 -3.35 -9.81 -4.95
N PRO A 184 -3.90 -9.51 -3.75
CA PRO A 184 -4.72 -8.33 -3.50
C PRO A 184 -3.88 -7.09 -3.15
N PHE A 185 -2.72 -6.92 -3.79
CA PHE A 185 -1.80 -5.82 -3.50
C PHE A 185 -1.79 -4.79 -4.62
N VAL A 186 -1.72 -3.52 -4.24
CA VAL A 186 -1.33 -2.46 -5.17
C VAL A 186 0.13 -2.71 -5.57
N GLN A 187 0.45 -2.51 -6.85
CA GLN A 187 1.76 -2.80 -7.41
C GLN A 187 2.48 -1.48 -7.64
N ALA A 188 3.50 -1.20 -6.86
CA ALA A 188 4.32 0.01 -7.00
C ALA A 188 5.71 -0.36 -7.50
N MET A 189 6.46 0.61 -8.01
CA MET A 189 7.88 0.43 -8.34
C MET A 189 8.71 1.44 -7.57
N GLN A 190 9.74 0.98 -6.86
CA GLN A 190 10.79 1.87 -6.39
C GLN A 190 11.91 1.91 -7.44
N GLY A 191 12.07 3.03 -8.12
CA GLY A 191 13.22 3.31 -8.98
C GLY A 191 14.48 3.53 -8.14
N GLU A 192 15.55 2.83 -8.46
CA GLU A 192 16.79 2.82 -7.67
C GLU A 192 18.02 3.24 -8.47
N GLY A 193 18.94 3.95 -7.81
CA GLY A 193 20.08 4.59 -8.49
C GLY A 193 19.59 5.69 -9.44
N ARG A 194 20.46 6.24 -10.28
CA ARG A 194 20.09 7.31 -11.24
C ARG A 194 19.90 6.78 -12.67
N GLU A 195 20.14 5.49 -12.86
CA GLU A 195 20.08 4.78 -14.14
C GLU A 195 18.72 4.13 -14.39
N TRP A 196 17.87 4.01 -13.36
CA TRP A 196 16.57 3.36 -13.47
C TRP A 196 15.68 3.90 -14.61
N PRO A 197 15.63 5.22 -14.93
CA PRO A 197 14.76 5.71 -16.00
C PRO A 197 15.14 5.18 -17.38
N ALA A 198 16.43 4.90 -17.58
CA ALA A 198 16.97 4.33 -18.82
C ALA A 198 17.00 2.80 -18.79
N THR A 199 17.04 2.21 -17.60
CA THR A 199 17.04 0.75 -17.40
C THR A 199 15.68 0.14 -17.72
N PHE A 200 14.59 0.81 -17.33
CA PHE A 200 13.23 0.29 -17.46
C PHE A 200 12.44 1.06 -18.52
N SER A 201 11.90 0.32 -19.49
CA SER A 201 11.07 0.91 -20.54
C SER A 201 9.82 1.58 -19.97
N LYS A 202 9.24 2.52 -20.74
CA LYS A 202 8.00 3.17 -20.32
C LYS A 202 6.88 2.15 -20.18
N GLU A 203 6.81 1.22 -21.12
CA GLU A 203 5.80 0.17 -21.20
C GLU A 203 5.81 -0.71 -19.94
N VAL A 204 6.99 -1.03 -19.42
CA VAL A 204 7.13 -1.82 -18.18
C VAL A 204 6.82 -0.99 -16.94
N ARG A 205 7.23 0.28 -16.90
CA ARG A 205 6.89 1.19 -15.80
C ARG A 205 5.38 1.40 -15.69
N ASP A 206 4.69 1.52 -16.81
CA ASP A 206 3.23 1.68 -16.89
C ASP A 206 2.45 0.43 -16.43
N LEU A 207 3.11 -0.71 -16.18
CA LEU A 207 2.45 -1.89 -15.59
C LEU A 207 2.16 -1.72 -14.10
N PHE A 208 2.94 -0.88 -13.41
CA PHE A 208 2.75 -0.57 -12.01
C PHE A 208 1.60 0.43 -11.85
N ASP A 209 0.89 0.34 -10.72
CA ASP A 209 -0.15 1.29 -10.33
C ASP A 209 0.45 2.68 -10.07
N TYR A 210 1.73 2.77 -9.64
CA TYR A 210 2.54 3.98 -9.58
C TYR A 210 4.03 3.67 -9.44
N VAL A 211 4.87 4.65 -9.74
CA VAL A 211 6.33 4.59 -9.62
C VAL A 211 6.80 5.67 -8.64
N PHE A 212 7.82 5.37 -7.83
CA PHE A 212 8.42 6.34 -6.94
C PHE A 212 9.94 6.20 -6.87
N THR A 213 10.63 7.26 -6.47
CA THR A 213 12.08 7.27 -6.22
C THR A 213 12.39 8.29 -5.13
N ASP A 214 13.58 8.18 -4.54
CA ASP A 214 14.19 9.21 -3.71
C ASP A 214 15.40 9.85 -4.42
N ALA A 215 16.02 10.84 -3.77
CA ALA A 215 17.24 11.50 -4.23
C ALA A 215 18.46 11.12 -3.37
N MET A 216 18.40 10.00 -2.66
CA MET A 216 19.40 9.62 -1.66
C MET A 216 20.64 8.97 -2.29
N THR A 217 20.59 8.65 -3.59
CA THR A 217 21.74 8.17 -4.38
C THR A 217 22.07 9.14 -5.50
N PHE A 218 23.30 9.64 -5.54
CA PHE A 218 23.80 10.53 -6.60
C PHE A 218 25.32 10.43 -6.76
N THR A 219 25.88 11.14 -7.75
CA THR A 219 27.33 11.35 -7.88
C THR A 219 27.69 12.74 -7.36
N ASP A 220 28.61 12.83 -6.40
CA ASP A 220 29.02 14.10 -5.81
C ASP A 220 29.85 14.98 -6.77
N ARG A 221 30.19 16.19 -6.35
CA ARG A 221 30.95 17.15 -7.16
C ARG A 221 32.40 16.72 -7.45
N LYS A 222 32.91 15.70 -6.75
CA LYS A 222 34.25 15.12 -6.92
C LYS A 222 34.21 13.83 -7.75
N GLY A 223 33.03 13.39 -8.19
CA GLY A 223 32.83 12.17 -8.98
C GLY A 223 32.66 10.90 -8.14
N ASN A 224 32.50 11.01 -6.82
CA ASN A 224 32.24 9.85 -5.97
C ASN A 224 30.78 9.46 -6.06
N ARG A 225 30.50 8.15 -6.07
CA ARG A 225 29.14 7.67 -5.83
C ARG A 225 28.80 7.88 -4.36
N THR A 226 27.63 8.44 -4.11
CA THR A 226 27.11 8.74 -2.78
C THR A 226 25.78 8.05 -2.57
N ARG A 227 25.65 7.34 -1.45
CA ARG A 227 24.39 6.92 -0.85
C ARG A 227 24.30 7.56 0.52
N LEU A 228 23.32 8.45 0.74
CA LEU A 228 23.28 9.30 1.93
C LEU A 228 23.22 8.50 3.25
N TRP A 229 22.75 7.25 3.23
CA TRP A 229 22.67 6.37 4.39
C TRP A 229 23.94 5.52 4.63
N MET A 230 24.97 5.65 3.79
CA MET A 230 26.24 4.94 3.92
C MET A 230 27.31 5.92 4.37
N PRO A 231 27.72 5.94 5.66
CA PRO A 231 28.66 6.92 6.18
C PRO A 231 29.99 6.98 5.41
N ASP A 232 30.47 5.83 4.95
CA ASP A 232 31.74 5.71 4.20
C ASP A 232 31.67 6.25 2.75
N GLU A 233 30.48 6.65 2.27
CA GLU A 233 30.26 7.24 0.94
C GLU A 233 29.87 8.74 1.00
N VAL A 234 29.85 9.31 2.20
CA VAL A 234 29.43 10.69 2.46
C VAL A 234 30.65 11.52 2.86
N PHE A 235 31.10 12.38 1.94
CA PHE A 235 32.28 13.23 2.14
C PHE A 235 31.88 14.71 2.23
N ILE A 236 31.79 15.23 3.46
CA ILE A 236 31.31 16.58 3.73
C ILE A 236 32.50 17.48 4.10
N ASP A 237 32.87 18.39 3.20
CA ASP A 237 33.86 19.44 3.49
C ASP A 237 33.21 20.68 4.15
N ASP A 238 31.97 20.98 3.75
CA ASP A 238 31.18 22.14 4.15
C ASP A 238 29.70 21.73 4.18
N GLU A 239 29.10 21.68 5.37
CA GLU A 239 27.76 21.14 5.58
C GLU A 239 26.68 21.96 4.84
N GLN A 240 26.86 23.29 4.71
CA GLN A 240 25.87 24.13 4.03
C GLN A 240 25.93 23.93 2.52
N LYS A 241 27.13 23.83 1.94
CA LYS A 241 27.29 23.50 0.52
C LYS A 241 26.85 22.07 0.21
N TYR A 242 27.06 21.15 1.14
CA TYR A 242 26.60 19.78 1.00
C TYR A 242 25.07 19.70 1.04
N MET A 243 24.43 20.47 1.92
CA MET A 243 22.98 20.61 1.92
C MET A 243 22.46 21.19 0.60
N ASP A 244 23.13 22.21 0.04
CA ASP A 244 22.76 22.75 -1.28
C ASP A 244 22.90 21.69 -2.38
N LEU A 245 23.93 20.83 -2.33
CA LEU A 245 24.07 19.68 -3.24
C LEU A 245 22.93 18.68 -3.10
N ILE A 246 22.46 18.38 -1.89
CA ILE A 246 21.30 17.51 -1.68
C ILE A 246 20.07 18.12 -2.37
N VAL A 247 19.77 19.40 -2.10
CA VAL A 247 18.62 20.09 -2.70
C VAL A 247 18.72 20.14 -4.23
N GLU A 248 19.91 20.40 -4.78
CA GLU A 248 20.16 20.36 -6.22
C GLU A 248 19.84 19.00 -6.83
N ASN A 249 20.20 17.89 -6.16
CA ASN A 249 19.87 16.55 -6.63
C ASN A 249 18.37 16.25 -6.51
N ILE A 250 17.73 16.67 -5.43
CA ILE A 250 16.28 16.55 -5.27
C ILE A 250 15.56 17.24 -6.43
N VAL A 251 15.91 18.49 -6.73
CA VAL A 251 15.29 19.25 -7.83
C VAL A 251 15.53 18.56 -9.17
N LYS A 252 16.70 17.95 -9.40
CA LYS A 252 17.00 17.20 -10.63
C LYS A 252 16.16 15.93 -10.77
N VAL A 253 16.02 15.14 -9.70
CA VAL A 253 15.23 13.89 -9.78
C VAL A 253 13.75 14.16 -10.00
N MET A 254 13.26 15.37 -9.71
CA MET A 254 11.87 15.73 -9.99
C MET A 254 11.48 15.63 -11.47
N ASP A 255 12.45 15.74 -12.38
CA ASP A 255 12.23 15.58 -13.83
C ASP A 255 12.25 14.11 -14.29
N GLU A 256 12.54 13.15 -13.40
CA GLU A 256 12.49 11.72 -13.70
C GLU A 256 11.04 11.21 -13.90
N PRO A 257 10.85 10.04 -14.55
CA PRO A 257 9.51 9.56 -14.90
C PRO A 257 8.87 8.76 -13.76
N MET A 258 8.86 9.31 -12.54
CA MET A 258 8.14 8.79 -11.36
C MET A 258 6.84 9.56 -11.08
N ASP A 259 5.98 9.03 -10.23
CA ASP A 259 4.75 9.69 -9.77
C ASP A 259 4.93 10.32 -8.38
N VAL A 260 5.62 9.60 -7.48
CA VAL A 260 5.82 9.98 -6.08
C VAL A 260 7.30 10.18 -5.77
N TYR A 261 7.62 11.24 -5.03
CA TYR A 261 8.95 11.47 -4.46
C TYR A 261 8.93 11.10 -2.97
N VAL A 262 9.82 10.20 -2.54
CA VAL A 262 9.83 9.66 -1.17
C VAL A 262 11.10 10.05 -0.41
N ASN A 263 11.06 9.88 0.91
CA ASN A 263 12.15 10.25 1.84
C ASN A 263 12.62 11.72 1.69
N PRO A 264 11.70 12.69 1.61
CA PRO A 264 11.99 13.99 1.03
C PRO A 264 13.03 14.83 1.76
N ASN A 265 13.16 14.61 3.07
CA ASN A 265 14.03 15.40 3.92
C ASN A 265 15.28 14.65 4.40
N PHE A 266 15.52 13.42 3.93
CA PHE A 266 16.60 12.58 4.48
C PHE A 266 17.95 13.30 4.51
N LEU A 267 18.62 13.27 5.66
CA LEU A 267 19.98 13.76 5.86
C LEU A 267 20.90 12.61 6.32
N PRO A 268 22.19 12.61 5.90
CA PRO A 268 23.16 11.63 6.39
C PRO A 268 23.38 11.79 7.90
N ASP A 269 23.86 10.72 8.55
CA ASP A 269 24.07 10.67 10.01
C ASP A 269 24.88 11.84 10.57
N ALA A 270 25.87 12.33 9.81
CA ALA A 270 26.69 13.46 10.21
C ALA A 270 25.88 14.76 10.41
N MET A 271 24.69 14.88 9.83
CA MET A 271 23.86 16.10 9.79
C MET A 271 22.45 15.90 10.40
N ASN A 272 22.04 14.66 10.69
CA ASN A 272 20.64 14.31 10.96
C ASN A 272 20.12 14.73 12.35
N ASP A 273 20.98 15.25 13.23
CA ASP A 273 20.59 15.79 14.54
C ASP A 273 20.22 17.28 14.48
N ARG A 274 20.40 17.91 13.30
CA ARG A 274 20.29 19.36 13.09
C ARG A 274 19.44 19.72 11.87
N TYR A 275 18.32 19.01 11.66
CA TYR A 275 17.44 19.20 10.49
C TYR A 275 17.06 20.68 10.26
N ASP A 276 16.62 21.39 11.30
CA ASP A 276 16.15 22.78 11.19
C ASP A 276 17.27 23.77 10.76
N LEU A 277 18.54 23.41 10.99
CA LEU A 277 19.69 24.22 10.52
C LEU A 277 19.88 24.10 9.00
N PHE A 278 19.54 22.95 8.43
CA PHE A 278 19.80 22.61 7.04
C PHE A 278 18.57 22.80 6.15
N TRP A 279 17.40 22.42 6.62
CA TRP A 279 16.13 22.55 5.90
C TRP A 279 15.48 23.91 6.15
N THR A 280 16.11 24.96 5.63
CA THR A 280 15.54 26.32 5.65
C THR A 280 14.32 26.44 4.74
N ASP A 281 13.45 27.41 5.01
CA ASP A 281 12.29 27.73 4.17
C ASP A 281 12.68 27.92 2.69
N GLU A 282 13.81 28.57 2.42
CA GLU A 282 14.31 28.76 1.05
C GLU A 282 14.58 27.42 0.34
N ARG A 283 15.20 26.46 1.03
CA ARG A 283 15.52 25.13 0.47
C ARG A 283 14.27 24.27 0.32
N GLN A 284 13.38 24.29 1.30
CA GLN A 284 12.10 23.60 1.22
C GLN A 284 11.26 24.14 0.06
N ASN A 285 11.19 25.46 -0.11
CA ASN A 285 10.47 26.09 -1.22
C ASN A 285 11.03 25.67 -2.59
N LYS A 286 12.36 25.56 -2.77
CA LYS A 286 12.95 25.05 -4.02
C LYS A 286 12.47 23.63 -4.35
N VAL A 287 12.40 22.74 -3.34
CA VAL A 287 11.89 21.38 -3.53
C VAL A 287 10.40 21.40 -3.88
N ILE A 288 9.59 22.15 -3.13
CA ILE A 288 8.15 22.28 -3.35
C ILE A 288 7.86 22.85 -4.74
N GLU A 289 8.57 23.89 -5.17
CA GLU A 289 8.44 24.47 -6.51
C GLU A 289 8.76 23.45 -7.61
N ALA A 290 9.82 22.65 -7.42
CA ALA A 290 10.17 21.60 -8.36
C ALA A 290 9.07 20.52 -8.44
N MET A 291 8.51 20.11 -7.30
CA MET A 291 7.40 19.15 -7.25
C MET A 291 6.15 19.68 -7.94
N VAL A 292 5.76 20.93 -7.66
CA VAL A 292 4.60 21.58 -8.28
C VAL A 292 4.79 21.71 -9.80
N ARG A 293 5.99 22.13 -10.24
CA ARG A 293 6.34 22.26 -11.68
C ARG A 293 6.21 20.92 -12.42
N THR A 294 6.54 19.82 -11.76
CA THR A 294 6.63 18.49 -12.36
C THR A 294 5.43 17.60 -12.03
N HIS A 295 4.44 18.15 -11.32
CA HIS A 295 3.20 17.48 -10.89
C HIS A 295 3.45 16.19 -10.09
N LYS A 296 4.51 16.16 -9.27
CA LYS A 296 4.84 15.03 -8.40
C LYS A 296 4.17 15.18 -7.04
N VAL A 297 3.91 14.04 -6.39
CA VAL A 297 3.38 14.00 -5.02
C VAL A 297 4.42 13.48 -4.03
N LEU A 298 4.20 13.71 -2.73
CA LEU A 298 4.99 13.14 -1.61
C LEU A 298 4.28 11.92 -1.04
#